data_AF-A0A8J3LYG5-F1
#
_entry.id   AF-A0A8J3LYG5-F1
#
_cell.length_a   1.000
_cell.length_b   1.000
_cell.length_c   1.000
_cell.angle_alpha   90.00
_cell.angle_beta   90.00
_cell.angle_gamma   90.00
#
_symmetry.space_group_name_H-M   'P 1'
#
loop_
_entity.id
_entity.type
_entity.pdbx_description
1 polymer ?
#
loop_
_entity_poly.entity_id
_entity_poly.type
_entity_poly.pdbx_seq_one_letter_code
_entity_poly.pdbx_strand_id
1 'polypeptide(L)'
;MFNVLTEINWLAVLAAVVASGVIGGVWFGVVVAKPYLVALGRQNEPAAKPGALTYTGPMVAGAVIIVTSAVLLRALGVETLSDGILFGLLVGVGYLVSMTFTIAINPNFPRPVFYTLLNAPSFLLTSVVTSIILTLWR
;
A
#
# COMPACT_ATOMS: atom_id res chain seq x y z
N MET A 1 2.21 25.45 -5.13
CA MET A 1 1.63 24.13 -5.41
C MET A 1 1.97 23.09 -4.33
N PHE A 2 3.24 22.89 -3.95
CA PHE A 2 3.60 21.86 -2.93
C PHE A 2 3.77 22.37 -1.49
N ASN A 3 3.64 23.68 -1.23
CA ASN A 3 3.60 24.22 0.13
C ASN A 3 2.20 24.06 0.75
N VAL A 4 1.73 22.81 0.88
CA VAL A 4 0.37 22.44 1.32
C VAL A 4 0.36 21.71 2.65
N LEU A 5 1.51 21.61 3.34
CA LEU A 5 1.63 20.85 4.59
C LEU A 5 0.70 21.39 5.69
N THR A 6 0.41 22.70 5.66
CA THR A 6 -0.53 23.35 6.60
C THR A 6 -2.00 23.08 6.27
N GLU A 7 -2.29 22.57 5.07
CA GLU A 7 -3.64 22.22 4.59
C GLU A 7 -3.96 20.72 4.78
N ILE A 8 -3.00 19.94 5.29
CA ILE A 8 -3.17 18.51 5.54
C ILE A 8 -3.77 18.30 6.91
N ASN A 9 -4.89 17.59 6.95
CA ASN A 9 -5.44 17.03 8.17
C ASN A 9 -4.64 15.80 8.61
N TRP A 10 -3.81 15.99 9.63
CA TRP A 10 -2.94 14.94 10.16
C TRP A 10 -3.69 13.81 10.87
N LEU A 11 -4.93 14.04 11.32
CA LEU A 11 -5.76 12.96 11.86
C LEU A 11 -6.26 12.04 10.73
N ALA A 12 -6.58 12.60 9.55
CA ALA A 12 -6.89 11.81 8.37
C ALA A 12 -5.70 10.97 7.90
N VAL A 13 -4.49 11.54 7.93
CA VAL A 13 -3.23 10.80 7.67
C VAL A 13 -3.08 9.64 8.65
N LEU A 14 -3.25 9.87 9.96
CA LEU A 14 -3.15 8.82 10.97
C LEU A 14 -4.20 7.73 10.75
N ALA A 15 -5.45 8.10 10.44
CA ALA A 15 -6.50 7.14 10.14
C ALA A 15 -6.20 6.31 8.90
N ALA A 16 -5.64 6.92 7.84
CA ALA A 16 -5.21 6.20 6.65
C ALA A 16 -4.03 5.24 6.95
N VAL A 17 -3.11 5.61 7.85
CA VAL A 17 -2.02 4.72 8.31
C VAL A 17 -2.59 3.51 9.05
N VAL A 18 -3.52 3.72 9.98
CA VAL A 18 -4.17 2.64 10.72
C VAL A 18 -4.95 1.73 9.77
N ALA A 19 -5.77 2.30 8.89
CA ALA A 19 -6.54 1.54 7.91
C ALA A 19 -5.63 0.70 6.98
N SER A 20 -4.56 1.30 6.46
CA SER A 20 -3.60 0.59 5.60
C SER A 20 -2.86 -0.50 6.36
N GLY A 21 -2.50 -0.27 7.63
CA GLY A 21 -1.89 -1.28 8.50
C GLY A 21 -2.81 -2.47 8.76
N VAL A 22 -4.09 -2.22 9.04
CA VAL A 22 -5.11 -3.28 9.22
C VAL A 22 -5.30 -4.06 7.91
N ILE A 23 -5.44 -3.38 6.77
CA ILE A 23 -5.58 -4.02 5.47
C ILE A 23 -4.38 -4.92 5.20
N GLY A 24 -3.14 -4.41 5.33
CA GLY A 24 -1.93 -5.20 5.11
C GLY A 24 -1.82 -6.39 6.08
N GLY A 25 -2.09 -6.16 7.37
CA GLY A 25 -2.05 -7.21 8.39
C GLY A 25 -3.05 -8.34 8.11
N VAL A 26 -4.29 -8.00 7.77
CA VAL A 26 -5.32 -8.99 7.41
C VAL A 26 -4.97 -9.68 6.09
N TRP A 27 -4.52 -8.92 5.08
CA TRP A 27 -4.22 -9.47 3.77
C TRP A 27 -3.10 -10.51 3.84
N PHE A 28 -1.94 -10.13 4.38
CA PHE A 28 -0.77 -11.02 4.42
C PHE A 28 -0.80 -12.02 5.58
N GLY A 29 -1.47 -11.69 6.69
CA GLY A 29 -1.62 -12.58 7.84
C GLY A 29 -2.73 -13.62 7.70
N VAL A 30 -3.76 -13.34 6.89
CA VAL A 30 -4.95 -14.20 6.78
C VAL A 30 -5.26 -14.55 5.32
N VAL A 31 -5.53 -13.54 4.48
CA VAL A 31 -6.11 -13.75 3.13
C VAL A 31 -5.16 -14.53 2.22
N VAL A 32 -3.90 -14.12 2.14
CA VAL A 32 -2.90 -14.71 1.26
C VAL A 32 -1.77 -15.43 1.98
N ALA A 33 -1.86 -15.64 3.30
CA ALA A 33 -0.75 -16.14 4.11
C ALA A 33 -0.10 -17.42 3.55
N LYS A 34 -0.90 -18.44 3.22
CA LYS A 34 -0.42 -19.70 2.62
C LYS A 34 0.05 -19.55 1.17
N PRO A 35 -0.75 -19.01 0.22
CA PRO A 35 -0.31 -18.88 -1.16
C PRO A 35 0.90 -17.94 -1.32
N TYR A 36 1.10 -16.98 -0.42
CA TYR A 36 2.27 -16.12 -0.41
C TYR A 36 3.56 -16.89 -0.17
N LEU A 37 3.57 -17.84 0.77
CA LEU A 37 4.73 -18.73 0.98
C LEU A 37 5.01 -19.59 -0.26
N VAL A 38 3.96 -20.06 -0.94
CA VAL A 38 4.08 -20.81 -2.20
C VAL A 38 4.67 -19.94 -3.32
N ALA A 39 4.25 -18.67 -3.43
CA ALA A 39 4.81 -17.73 -4.39
C ALA A 39 6.30 -17.45 -4.15
N LEU A 40 6.73 -17.46 -2.89
CA LEU A 40 8.12 -17.33 -2.48
C LEU A 40 8.93 -18.63 -2.60
N GLY A 41 8.30 -19.79 -2.86
CA GLY A 41 8.95 -21.09 -2.85
C GLY A 41 9.30 -21.62 -1.45
N ARG A 42 8.71 -21.04 -0.41
CA ARG A 42 9.04 -21.25 1.01
C ARG A 42 7.99 -22.09 1.75
N GLN A 43 7.07 -22.75 1.04
CA GLN A 43 5.96 -23.48 1.63
C GLN A 43 6.37 -24.68 2.50
N ASN A 44 7.60 -25.18 2.32
CA ASN A 44 8.15 -26.31 3.08
C ASN A 44 9.20 -25.86 4.12
N GLU A 45 9.46 -24.55 4.23
CA GLU A 45 10.39 -24.03 5.22
C GLU A 45 9.70 -23.88 6.59
N PRO A 46 10.44 -24.04 7.70
CA PRO A 46 9.91 -23.68 9.00
C PRO A 46 9.56 -22.19 9.04
N ALA A 47 8.52 -21.83 9.79
CA ALA A 47 8.13 -20.45 9.97
C ALA A 47 9.31 -19.63 10.50
N ALA A 48 9.72 -18.61 9.73
CA ALA A 48 10.77 -17.71 10.16
C ALA A 48 10.31 -16.92 11.39
N LYS A 49 11.19 -16.72 12.37
CA LYS A 49 10.95 -15.78 13.46
C LYS A 49 10.96 -14.36 12.87
N PRO A 50 9.83 -13.64 12.88
CA PRO A 50 9.78 -12.32 12.29
C PRO A 50 10.64 -11.35 13.11
N GLY A 51 11.53 -10.62 12.43
CA GLY A 51 12.29 -9.54 13.04
C GLY A 51 11.45 -8.26 13.15
N ALA A 52 11.91 -7.28 13.92
CA ALA A 52 11.20 -6.00 14.08
C ALA A 52 10.87 -5.34 12.72
N LEU A 53 11.81 -5.40 11.77
CA LEU A 53 11.67 -4.80 10.44
C LEU A 53 10.55 -5.43 9.60
N THR A 54 10.18 -6.68 9.85
CA THR A 54 9.06 -7.35 9.15
C THR A 54 7.74 -6.61 9.37
N TYR A 55 7.59 -5.95 10.51
CA TYR A 55 6.39 -5.20 10.86
C TYR A 55 6.59 -3.69 10.72
N THR A 56 7.71 -3.15 11.22
CA THR A 56 7.93 -1.70 11.22
C THR A 56 8.28 -1.16 9.84
N GLY A 57 8.95 -1.95 8.99
CA GLY A 57 9.32 -1.55 7.63
C GLY A 57 8.11 -1.16 6.79
N PRO A 58 7.10 -2.04 6.63
CA PRO A 58 5.87 -1.72 5.91
C PRO A 58 5.10 -0.54 6.50
N MET A 59 5.06 -0.39 7.83
CA MET A 59 4.36 0.74 8.46
C MET A 59 5.02 2.08 8.15
N VAL A 60 6.35 2.17 8.23
CA VAL A 60 7.09 3.39 7.92
C VAL A 60 6.98 3.72 6.43
N ALA A 61 7.18 2.73 5.55
CA ALA A 61 7.03 2.93 4.11
C ALA A 61 5.61 3.37 3.74
N GLY A 62 4.59 2.73 4.34
CA GLY A 62 3.19 3.08 4.14
C GLY A 62 2.88 4.51 4.60
N ALA A 63 3.40 4.94 5.75
CA ALA A 63 3.21 6.31 6.24
C ALA A 63 3.80 7.35 5.27
N VAL A 64 4.98 7.09 4.69
CA VAL A 64 5.58 7.98 3.68
C VAL A 64 4.69 8.06 2.43
N ILE A 65 4.18 6.93 1.94
CA ILE A 65 3.25 6.90 0.80
C ILE A 65 1.99 7.73 1.11
N ILE A 66 1.39 7.55 2.28
CA ILE A 66 0.16 8.25 2.69
C ILE A 66 0.38 9.76 2.80
N VAL A 67 1.48 10.20 3.41
CA VAL A 67 1.83 11.64 3.47
C VAL A 67 2.04 12.19 2.07
N THR A 68 2.72 11.44 1.20
CA THR A 68 2.92 11.84 -0.21
C THR A 68 1.59 11.95 -0.95
N SER A 69 0.67 10.99 -0.76
CA SER A 69 -0.68 11.05 -1.32
C SER A 69 -1.46 12.25 -0.82
N ALA A 70 -1.38 12.58 0.47
CA ALA A 70 -2.04 13.77 1.04
C ALA A 70 -1.52 15.07 0.40
N VAL A 71 -0.19 15.18 0.26
CA VAL A 71 0.45 16.32 -0.44
C VAL A 71 -0.03 16.42 -1.88
N LEU A 72 -0.05 15.30 -2.62
CA LEU A 72 -0.46 15.28 -4.02
C LEU A 72 -1.94 15.60 -4.22
N LEU A 73 -2.83 15.05 -3.38
CA LEU A 73 -4.26 15.34 -3.43
C LEU A 73 -4.54 16.84 -3.23
N ARG A 74 -3.80 17.50 -2.31
CA ARG A 74 -3.89 18.96 -2.10
C ARG A 74 -3.28 19.74 -3.26
N ALA A 75 -2.05 19.40 -3.65
CA ALA A 75 -1.32 20.09 -4.71
C ALA A 75 -2.04 20.02 -6.08
N LEU A 76 -2.76 18.93 -6.36
CA LEU A 76 -3.54 18.73 -7.59
C LEU A 76 -4.99 19.23 -7.48
N GLY A 77 -5.42 19.73 -6.32
CA GLY A 77 -6.79 20.21 -6.12
C GLY A 77 -7.86 19.12 -6.23
N VAL A 78 -7.59 17.90 -5.77
CA VAL A 78 -8.52 16.76 -5.86
C VAL A 78 -9.59 16.85 -4.77
N GLU A 79 -10.76 17.38 -5.11
CA GLU A 79 -11.78 17.76 -4.12
C GLU A 79 -12.94 16.77 -3.98
N THR A 80 -13.30 16.09 -5.07
CA THR A 80 -14.45 15.20 -5.08
C THR A 80 -14.06 13.78 -4.71
N LEU A 81 -14.99 13.03 -4.11
CA LEU A 81 -14.78 11.62 -3.79
C LEU A 81 -14.45 10.80 -5.05
N SER A 82 -15.11 11.07 -6.19
CA SER A 82 -14.84 10.38 -7.44
C SER A 82 -13.41 10.61 -7.93
N ASP A 83 -12.92 11.85 -7.86
CA ASP A 83 -11.56 12.17 -8.26
C ASP A 83 -10.53 11.59 -7.28
N GLY A 84 -10.86 11.52 -5.98
CA GLY A 84 -10.05 10.84 -4.98
C GLY A 84 -9.92 9.34 -5.24
N ILE A 85 -11.02 8.66 -5.60
CA ILE A 85 -11.00 7.25 -6.00
C ILE A 85 -10.16 7.07 -7.27
N LEU A 86 -10.36 7.91 -8.29
CA LEU A 86 -9.60 7.85 -9.53
C LEU A 86 -8.11 8.10 -9.27
N PHE A 87 -7.75 9.06 -8.42
CA PHE A 87 -6.38 9.29 -7.98
C PHE A 87 -5.79 8.04 -7.32
N GLY A 88 -6.51 7.42 -6.39
CA GLY A 88 -6.08 6.19 -5.72
C GLY A 88 -5.88 5.02 -6.69
N LEU A 89 -6.73 4.89 -7.71
CA LEU A 89 -6.60 3.90 -8.77
C LEU A 89 -5.39 4.18 -9.67
N LEU A 90 -5.18 5.43 -10.08
CA LEU A 90 -4.03 5.84 -10.91
C LEU A 90 -2.72 5.60 -10.18
N VAL A 91 -2.62 5.99 -8.91
CA VAL A 91 -1.43 5.75 -8.09
C VAL A 91 -1.24 4.25 -7.84
N GLY A 92 -2.31 3.56 -7.49
CA GLY A 92 -2.30 2.13 -7.19
C GLY A 92 -1.84 1.31 -8.39
N VAL A 93 -2.42 1.52 -9.57
CA VAL A 93 -2.05 0.78 -10.78
C VAL A 93 -0.72 1.27 -11.35
N GLY A 94 -0.61 2.58 -11.59
CA GLY A 94 0.52 3.17 -12.30
C GLY A 94 1.85 3.01 -11.55
N TYR A 95 1.83 3.22 -10.23
CA TYR A 95 3.03 3.12 -9.40
C TYR A 95 3.10 1.80 -8.62
N LEU A 96 2.11 1.49 -7.79
CA LEU A 96 2.28 0.42 -6.80
C LEU A 96 2.23 -0.99 -7.40
N VAL A 97 1.25 -1.26 -8.26
CA VAL A 97 1.13 -2.54 -8.98
C VAL A 97 2.32 -2.72 -9.92
N SER A 98 2.65 -1.71 -10.71
CA SER A 98 3.82 -1.72 -11.61
C SER A 98 5.13 -1.98 -10.87
N MET A 99 5.37 -1.28 -9.76
CA MET A 99 6.57 -1.46 -8.94
C MET A 99 6.62 -2.85 -8.31
N THR A 100 5.49 -3.37 -7.85
CA THR A 100 5.41 -4.73 -7.31
C THR A 100 5.83 -5.76 -8.35
N PHE A 101 5.37 -5.62 -9.60
CA PHE A 101 5.76 -6.51 -10.68
C PHE A 101 7.25 -6.39 -11.02
N THR A 102 7.78 -5.16 -11.09
CA THR A 102 9.21 -4.91 -11.31
C THR A 102 10.09 -5.54 -10.23
N ILE A 103 9.67 -5.51 -8.97
CA ILE A 103 10.36 -6.21 -7.88
C ILE A 103 10.28 -7.72 -8.07
N ALA A 104 9.09 -8.23 -8.42
CA ALA A 104 8.83 -9.65 -8.52
C ALA A 104 9.62 -10.35 -9.63
N ILE A 105 9.95 -9.67 -10.75
CA ILE A 105 10.76 -10.27 -11.82
C ILE A 105 12.25 -10.45 -11.45
N ASN A 106 12.65 -10.08 -10.24
CA ASN A 106 13.98 -10.39 -9.72
C ASN A 106 14.20 -11.92 -9.68
N PRO A 107 15.40 -12.42 -10.06
CA PRO A 107 15.70 -13.86 -10.10
C PRO A 107 15.49 -14.64 -8.80
N ASN A 108 15.43 -13.95 -7.65
CA ASN A 108 15.20 -14.58 -6.35
C ASN A 108 13.72 -14.93 -6.09
N PHE A 109 12.78 -14.45 -6.92
CA PHE A 109 11.36 -14.83 -6.81
C PHE A 109 11.04 -15.96 -7.80
N PRO A 110 10.74 -17.18 -7.33
CA PRO A 110 10.55 -18.32 -8.22
C PRO A 110 9.24 -18.25 -9.02
N ARG A 111 8.27 -17.44 -8.58
CA ARG A 111 6.94 -17.30 -9.20
C ARG A 111 6.53 -15.83 -9.32
N PRO A 112 7.19 -15.04 -10.19
CA PRO A 112 7.07 -13.57 -10.23
C PRO A 112 5.62 -13.09 -10.45
N VAL A 113 4.91 -13.71 -11.41
CA VAL A 113 3.52 -13.36 -11.72
C VAL A 113 2.60 -13.70 -10.54
N PHE A 114 2.77 -14.88 -9.93
CA PHE A 114 1.93 -15.29 -8.81
C PHE A 114 2.18 -14.43 -7.57
N TYR A 115 3.44 -14.09 -7.28
CA TYR A 115 3.77 -13.12 -6.24
C TYR A 115 3.05 -11.80 -6.49
N THR A 116 3.13 -11.27 -7.70
CA THR A 116 2.47 -10.00 -8.07
C THR A 116 0.96 -10.07 -7.88
N LEU A 117 0.31 -11.13 -8.35
CA LEU A 117 -1.14 -11.33 -8.21
C LEU A 117 -1.61 -11.41 -6.75
N LEU A 118 -0.76 -11.88 -5.83
CA LEU A 118 -1.09 -11.93 -4.40
C LEU A 118 -0.84 -10.61 -3.67
N ASN A 119 0.17 -9.84 -4.08
CA ASN A 119 0.61 -8.65 -3.36
C ASN A 119 -0.04 -7.36 -3.89
N ALA A 120 -0.04 -7.20 -5.21
CA ALA A 120 -0.45 -5.98 -5.88
C ALA A 120 -1.90 -5.54 -5.56
N PRO A 121 -2.90 -6.46 -5.41
CA PRO A 121 -4.24 -6.06 -5.03
C PRO A 121 -4.32 -5.41 -3.65
N SER A 122 -3.50 -5.85 -2.69
CA SER A 122 -3.43 -5.20 -1.37
C SER A 122 -2.98 -3.75 -1.50
N PHE A 123 -1.93 -3.49 -2.29
CA PHE A 123 -1.41 -2.14 -2.46
C PHE A 123 -2.38 -1.22 -3.21
N LEU A 124 -3.06 -1.75 -4.23
CA LEU A 124 -4.13 -1.05 -4.93
C LEU A 124 -5.27 -0.70 -3.97
N LEU A 125 -5.73 -1.66 -3.17
CA LEU A 125 -6.79 -1.45 -2.18
C LEU A 125 -6.37 -0.39 -1.16
N THR A 126 -5.17 -0.47 -0.60
CA THR A 126 -4.67 0.53 0.36
C THR A 126 -4.57 1.92 -0.26
N SER A 127 -4.18 2.03 -1.54
CA SER A 127 -4.10 3.30 -2.27
C SER A 127 -5.46 3.95 -2.44
N VAL A 128 -6.48 3.16 -2.81
CA VAL A 128 -7.86 3.64 -2.96
C VAL A 128 -8.44 4.05 -1.60
N VAL A 129 -8.32 3.19 -0.57
CA VAL A 129 -8.82 3.50 0.77
C VAL A 129 -8.14 4.73 1.37
N THR A 130 -6.82 4.85 1.21
CA THR A 130 -6.07 6.03 1.64
C THR A 130 -6.59 7.29 0.97
N SER A 131 -6.76 7.26 -0.36
CA SER A 131 -7.26 8.42 -1.11
C SER A 131 -8.69 8.79 -0.71
N ILE A 132 -9.57 7.81 -0.46
CA ILE A 132 -10.92 8.06 0.05
C ILE A 132 -10.86 8.77 1.41
N ILE A 133 -10.07 8.28 2.35
CA ILE A 133 -9.95 8.86 3.70
C ILE A 133 -9.45 10.32 3.60
N LEU A 134 -8.37 10.55 2.85
CA LEU A 134 -7.74 11.87 2.72
C LEU A 134 -8.58 12.89 1.93
N THR A 135 -9.48 12.41 1.06
CA THR A 135 -10.41 13.26 0.30
C THR A 135 -11.69 13.55 1.09
N LEU A 136 -12.23 12.59 1.84
CA LEU A 136 -13.44 12.82 2.65
C LEU A 136 -13.16 13.63 3.92
N TRP A 137 -11.99 13.41 4.52
CA TRP A 137 -11.59 14.06 5.76
C TRP A 137 -10.45 15.04 5.48
N ARG A 138 -10.81 16.17 4.86
CA ARG A 138 -9.81 17.15 4.44
C ARG A 138 -9.17 17.91 5.59
#